data_AF-A0A327LZ18-F1
#
_entry.id   AF-A0A327LZ18-F1
#
_cell.length_a   1.000
_cell.length_b   1.000
_cell.length_c   1.000
_cell.angle_alpha   90.00
_cell.angle_beta   90.00
_cell.angle_gamma   90.00
#
_symmetry.space_group_name_H-M   'P 1'
#
loop_
_entity.id
_entity.type
_entity.pdbx_description
1 polymer ?
#
loop_
_entity_poly.entity_id
_entity_poly.type
_entity_poly.pdbx_seq_one_letter_code
_entity_poly.pdbx_strand_id
1 'polypeptide(L)'
;MAYHANYLRWAERGRTESLRAMGLPHQMLMEGHHSILVVRRIEVEYWRPARLDDAVVVETRVASVRGVTLLLDQRVVADGAAEAGAGPLAALRVELACIDRGSLRPRRIPEPWRSALEAVAPGGAAGAGTGG
;
A
#
# COMPACT_ATOMS: atom_id res chain seq x y z
N MET A 1 -1.48 -16.17 20.20
CA MET A 1 -2.31 -15.55 19.13
C MET A 1 -1.92 -14.09 19.02
N ALA A 2 -1.76 -13.56 17.82
CA ALA A 2 -1.33 -12.17 17.64
C ALA A 2 -2.41 -11.17 18.06
N TYR A 3 -1.98 -10.07 18.68
CA TYR A 3 -2.84 -8.93 19.00
C TYR A 3 -3.23 -8.18 17.72
N HIS A 4 -4.46 -7.65 17.65
CA HIS A 4 -5.02 -7.04 16.44
C HIS A 4 -4.14 -5.91 15.88
N ALA A 5 -3.43 -5.15 16.72
CA ALA A 5 -2.54 -4.07 16.29
C ALA A 5 -1.25 -4.59 15.60
N ASN A 6 -0.86 -5.85 15.82
CA ASN A 6 0.30 -6.43 15.12
C ASN A 6 0.07 -6.51 13.62
N TYR A 7 -1.18 -6.72 13.18
CA TYR A 7 -1.53 -6.73 11.77
C TYR A 7 -1.32 -5.37 11.11
N LEU A 8 -1.58 -4.26 11.82
CA LEU A 8 -1.29 -2.92 11.34
C LEU A 8 0.23 -2.70 11.19
N ARG A 9 1.02 -3.17 12.17
CA ARG A 9 2.48 -3.09 12.13
C ARG A 9 3.06 -3.89 10.96
N TRP A 10 2.57 -5.10 10.73
CA TRP A 10 2.96 -5.91 9.58
C TRP A 10 2.56 -5.24 8.27
N ALA A 11 1.32 -4.76 8.16
CA ALA A 11 0.83 -4.08 6.97
C ALA A 11 1.64 -2.82 6.63
N GLU A 12 2.01 -2.02 7.63
CA GLU A 12 2.87 -0.85 7.44
C GLU A 12 4.24 -1.22 6.91
N ARG A 13 4.90 -2.20 7.54
CA ARG A 13 6.22 -2.66 7.08
C ARG A 13 6.14 -3.24 5.67
N GLY A 14 5.18 -4.12 5.41
CA GLY A 14 4.95 -4.71 4.09
C GLY A 14 4.73 -3.65 3.02
N ARG A 15 3.94 -2.62 3.32
CA ARG A 15 3.71 -1.49 2.41
C ARG A 15 4.98 -0.73 2.08
N THR A 16 5.80 -0.39 3.08
CA THR A 16 7.08 0.30 2.87
C THR A 16 8.03 -0.53 2.02
N GLU A 17 8.13 -1.83 2.28
CA GLU A 17 8.95 -2.74 1.48
C GLU A 17 8.42 -2.88 0.04
N SER A 18 7.11 -3.01 -0.17
CA SER A 18 6.52 -3.09 -1.50
C SER A 18 6.77 -1.83 -2.33
N LEU A 19 6.60 -0.63 -1.74
CA LEU A 19 6.91 0.64 -2.41
C LEU A 19 8.39 0.71 -2.80
N ARG A 20 9.30 0.29 -1.90
CA ARG A 20 10.74 0.21 -2.21
C ARG A 20 11.03 -0.75 -3.37
N ALA A 21 10.41 -1.94 -3.37
CA ALA A 21 10.58 -2.93 -4.43
C ALA A 21 10.10 -2.44 -5.80
N MET A 22 9.12 -1.54 -5.84
CA MET A 22 8.66 -0.86 -7.06
C MET A 22 9.57 0.30 -7.51
N GLY A 23 10.70 0.53 -6.84
CA GLY A 23 11.59 1.67 -7.13
C GLY A 23 11.09 3.01 -6.59
N LEU A 24 10.11 3.00 -5.68
CA LEU A 24 9.49 4.17 -5.07
C LEU A 24 9.75 4.19 -3.55
N PRO A 25 11.00 4.33 -3.08
CA PRO A 25 11.27 4.42 -1.65
C PRO A 25 10.72 5.74 -1.09
N HIS A 26 10.06 5.73 0.07
CA HIS A 26 9.52 6.94 0.72
C HIS A 26 10.50 8.13 0.77
N GLN A 27 11.80 7.86 0.91
CA GLN A 27 12.85 8.88 0.88
C GLN A 27 12.81 9.74 -0.40
N MET A 28 12.48 9.15 -1.56
CA MET A 28 12.34 9.86 -2.82
C MET A 28 11.23 10.92 -2.79
N LEU A 29 10.09 10.61 -2.14
CA LEU A 29 9.01 11.58 -1.90
C LEU A 29 9.46 12.71 -0.97
N MET A 30 10.19 12.35 0.09
CA MET A 30 10.61 13.29 1.12
C MET A 30 11.68 14.27 0.63
N GLU A 31 12.74 13.76 0.01
CA GLU A 31 13.90 14.54 -0.42
C GLU A 31 13.66 15.22 -1.77
N GLY A 32 13.03 14.51 -2.72
CA GLY A 32 12.80 15.01 -4.07
C GLY A 32 11.58 15.93 -4.20
N HIS A 33 10.55 15.75 -3.37
CA HIS A 33 9.26 16.42 -3.54
C HIS A 33 8.71 17.10 -2.28
N HIS A 34 9.47 17.09 -1.17
CA HIS A 34 9.04 17.62 0.13
C HIS A 34 7.65 17.09 0.55
N SER A 35 7.35 15.84 0.20
CA SER A 35 6.03 15.24 0.37
C SER A 35 6.12 13.95 1.17
N ILE A 36 5.04 13.60 1.88
CA ILE A 36 4.91 12.36 2.64
C ILE A 36 3.53 11.73 2.40
N LEU A 37 3.45 10.41 2.52
CA LEU A 37 2.20 9.67 2.53
C LEU A 37 1.80 9.39 3.98
N VAL A 38 0.61 9.85 4.37
CA VAL A 38 0.05 9.61 5.70
C VAL A 38 -1.22 8.77 5.60
N VAL A 39 -1.44 7.90 6.58
CA VAL A 39 -2.67 7.11 6.67
C VAL A 39 -3.83 8.03 7.02
N ARG A 40 -4.89 8.01 6.21
CA ARG A 40 -6.14 8.71 6.45
C ARG A 40 -7.26 7.79 6.94
N ARG A 41 -7.33 6.58 6.40
CA ARG A 41 -8.33 5.57 6.76
C ARG A 41 -7.73 4.18 6.62
N ILE A 42 -8.05 3.30 7.56
CA ILE A 42 -7.79 1.87 7.46
C ILE A 42 -9.07 1.13 7.82
N GLU A 43 -9.47 0.20 6.96
CA GLU A 43 -10.46 -0.83 7.28
C GLU A 43 -9.73 -2.15 7.43
N VAL A 44 -10.05 -2.93 8.46
CA VAL A 44 -9.46 -4.25 8.68
C VAL A 44 -10.55 -5.28 8.87
N GLU A 45 -10.44 -6.38 8.15
CA GLU A 45 -11.23 -7.60 8.36
C GLU A 45 -10.29 -8.71 8.81
N TYR A 46 -10.60 -9.33 9.95
CA TYR A 46 -9.81 -10.41 10.54
C TYR A 46 -10.57 -11.73 10.37
N TRP A 47 -10.01 -12.70 9.63
CA TRP A 47 -10.63 -14.02 9.44
C TRP A 47 -10.09 -15.07 10.39
N ARG A 48 -8.80 -15.04 10.68
CA ARG A 48 -8.16 -15.99 11.59
C ARG A 48 -6.93 -15.40 12.28
N PRO A 49 -6.69 -15.75 13.55
CA PRO A 49 -5.54 -15.24 14.29
C PRO A 49 -4.25 -15.89 13.79
N ALA A 50 -3.18 -15.10 13.68
CA ALA A 50 -1.82 -15.62 13.56
C ALA A 50 -1.41 -16.27 14.90
N ARG A 51 -0.70 -17.39 14.82
CA ARG A 51 -0.05 -18.05 15.97
C ARG A 51 1.31 -17.40 16.24
N LEU A 52 1.89 -17.70 17.41
CA LEU A 52 3.10 -17.01 17.88
C LEU A 52 4.29 -17.23 16.94
N ASP A 53 4.40 -18.43 16.38
CA ASP A 53 5.50 -18.85 15.51
C ASP A 53 5.14 -18.81 14.01
N ASP A 54 3.97 -18.24 13.67
CA ASP A 54 3.61 -18.08 12.26
C ASP A 54 4.48 -16.97 11.66
N ALA A 55 5.34 -17.34 10.71
CA ALA A 55 5.85 -16.37 9.76
C ALA A 55 4.67 -15.84 8.93
N VAL A 56 4.68 -14.54 8.63
CA VAL A 56 3.61 -13.88 7.87
C VAL A 56 4.17 -13.15 6.67
N VAL A 57 3.44 -13.23 5.56
CA VAL A 57 3.70 -12.45 4.35
C VAL A 57 2.61 -11.40 4.22
N VAL A 58 3.01 -10.19 3.83
CA VAL A 58 2.09 -9.09 3.53
C VAL A 58 2.10 -8.84 2.04
N GLU A 59 1.01 -9.24 1.39
CA GLU A 59 0.76 -8.89 0.00
C GLU A 59 0.21 -7.47 -0.04
N THR A 60 0.81 -6.60 -0.83
CA THR A 60 0.34 -5.21 -1.01
C THR A 60 0.05 -4.96 -2.49
N ARG A 61 -1.15 -4.45 -2.79
CA ARG A 61 -1.57 -4.09 -4.15
C ARG A 61 -2.04 -2.65 -4.19
N VAL A 62 -1.67 -1.93 -5.25
CA VAL A 62 -2.24 -0.61 -5.53
C VAL A 62 -3.65 -0.83 -6.08
N ALA A 63 -4.66 -0.35 -5.36
CA ALA A 63 -6.06 -0.47 -5.79
C ALA A 63 -6.45 0.68 -6.72
N SER A 64 -6.04 1.91 -6.40
CA SER A 64 -6.16 3.05 -7.31
C SER A 64 -5.29 4.22 -6.87
N VAL A 65 -4.97 5.09 -7.82
CA VAL A 65 -4.28 6.35 -7.60
C VAL A 65 -5.22 7.48 -7.99
N ARG A 66 -5.37 8.49 -7.13
CA ARG A 66 -6.16 9.70 -7.39
C ARG A 66 -5.26 10.94 -7.34
N GLY A 67 -5.86 12.13 -7.38
CA GLY A 67 -5.12 13.39 -7.31
C GLY A 67 -4.14 13.45 -6.11
N VAL A 68 -4.67 13.29 -4.90
CA VAL A 68 -3.91 13.37 -3.63
C VAL A 68 -3.90 12.06 -2.84
N THR A 69 -4.66 11.05 -3.29
CA THR A 69 -4.96 9.85 -2.53
C THR A 69 -4.41 8.61 -3.22
N LEU A 70 -3.82 7.70 -2.45
CA LEU A 70 -3.42 6.36 -2.88
C LEU A 70 -4.24 5.33 -2.08
N LEU A 71 -4.97 4.47 -2.79
CA LEU A 71 -5.71 3.37 -2.19
C LEU A 71 -4.94 2.07 -2.38
N LEU A 72 -4.77 1.33 -1.29
CA LEU A 72 -4.06 0.04 -1.26
C LEU A 72 -4.96 -1.05 -0.68
N ASP A 73 -4.89 -2.22 -1.29
CA ASP A 73 -5.39 -3.46 -0.72
C ASP A 73 -4.21 -4.28 -0.19
N GLN A 74 -4.25 -4.65 1.09
CA GLN A 74 -3.23 -5.48 1.71
C GLN A 74 -3.84 -6.77 2.26
N ARG A 75 -3.12 -7.88 2.13
CA ARG A 75 -3.49 -9.16 2.74
C ARG A 75 -2.34 -9.65 3.59
N VAL A 76 -2.65 -10.02 4.83
CA VAL A 76 -1.73 -10.72 5.72
C VAL A 76 -2.03 -12.20 5.59
N VAL A 77 -1.05 -12.97 5.13
CA VAL A 77 -1.15 -14.43 4.96
C VAL A 77 -0.10 -15.11 5.83
N ALA A 78 -0.38 -16.31 6.32
CA ALA A 78 0.65 -17.13 6.96
C ALA A 78 1.60 -17.66 5.88
N ASP A 79 2.88 -17.69 6.19
CA ASP A 79 3.91 -18.25 5.33
C ASP A 79 3.65 -19.76 5.11
N GLY A 80 3.81 -20.22 3.87
CA GLY A 80 3.39 -21.57 3.43
C GLY A 80 1.88 -21.79 3.26
N ALA A 81 1.02 -20.95 3.84
CA ALA A 81 -0.43 -21.06 3.68
C ALA A 81 -0.94 -20.50 2.33
N ALA A 82 -0.17 -19.58 1.74
CA ALA A 82 -0.39 -19.08 0.38
C ALA A 82 -0.33 -20.22 -0.67
N GLU A 83 0.48 -21.26 -0.44
CA GLU A 83 0.55 -22.45 -1.30
C GLU A 83 -0.56 -23.47 -1.01
N ALA A 84 -1.08 -23.50 0.23
CA ALA A 84 -2.09 -24.45 0.66
C ALA A 84 -3.55 -24.03 0.35
N GLY A 85 -3.74 -22.96 -0.43
CA GLY A 85 -5.08 -22.41 -0.73
C GLY A 85 -5.81 -21.85 0.49
N ALA A 86 -5.09 -21.60 1.59
CA ALA A 86 -5.68 -21.00 2.78
C ALA A 86 -5.94 -19.50 2.54
N GLY A 87 -7.14 -19.03 2.89
CA GLY A 87 -7.47 -17.61 2.85
C GLY A 87 -6.61 -16.75 3.78
N PRO A 88 -6.65 -15.42 3.63
CA PRO A 88 -5.84 -14.50 4.43
C PRO A 88 -6.16 -14.59 5.93
N LEU A 89 -5.17 -14.27 6.75
CA LEU A 89 -5.36 -14.05 8.19
C LEU A 89 -6.17 -12.77 8.43
N ALA A 90 -5.84 -11.71 7.68
CA ALA A 90 -6.54 -10.45 7.67
C ALA A 90 -6.39 -9.73 6.32
N ALA A 91 -7.33 -8.84 6.00
CA ALA A 91 -7.22 -7.91 4.87
C ALA A 91 -7.40 -6.50 5.36
N LEU A 92 -6.70 -5.59 4.69
CA LEU A 92 -6.71 -4.18 4.99
C LEU A 92 -6.99 -3.40 3.71
N ARG A 93 -7.93 -2.46 3.79
CA ARG A 93 -8.04 -1.37 2.82
C ARG A 93 -7.43 -0.12 3.43
N VAL A 94 -6.37 0.37 2.83
CA VAL A 94 -5.60 1.51 3.35
C VAL A 94 -5.72 2.68 2.40
N GLU A 95 -6.22 3.80 2.92
CA GLU A 95 -6.23 5.09 2.24
C GLU A 95 -5.07 5.94 2.75
N LEU A 96 -4.16 6.28 1.84
CA LEU A 96 -3.08 7.21 2.08
C LEU A 96 -3.36 8.56 1.43
N ALA A 97 -3.05 9.64 2.13
CA ALA A 97 -3.04 10.99 1.60
C ALA A 97 -1.60 11.48 1.41
N CYS A 98 -1.30 12.04 0.24
CA CYS A 98 -0.07 12.78 -0.01
C CYS A 98 -0.22 14.20 0.56
N ILE A 99 0.72 14.59 1.42
CA ILE A 99 0.76 15.92 2.04
C ILE A 99 2.15 16.52 1.90
N ASP A 100 2.22 17.84 1.85
CA ASP A 100 3.48 18.56 1.98
C ASP A 100 4.03 18.41 3.41
N ARG A 101 5.31 18.09 3.54
CA ARG A 101 5.94 17.74 4.82
C ARG A 101 6.00 18.91 5.80
N GLY A 102 6.08 20.15 5.31
CA GLY A 102 6.22 21.34 6.16
C GLY A 102 4.88 21.91 6.58
N SER A 103 3.99 22.11 5.62
CA SER A 103 2.66 22.71 5.85
C SER A 103 1.60 21.72 6.28
N LEU A 104 1.85 20.40 6.13
CA LEU A 104 0.92 19.30 6.37
C LEU A 104 -0.38 19.40 5.55
N ARG A 105 -0.39 20.20 4.49
CA ARG A 105 -1.56 20.36 3.61
C ARG A 105 -1.57 19.29 2.52
N PRO A 106 -2.75 18.83 2.06
CA PRO A 106 -2.87 17.92 0.93
C PRO A 106 -2.13 18.44 -0.31
N ARG A 107 -1.38 17.56 -0.96
CA ARG A 107 -0.67 17.84 -2.21
C ARG A 107 -0.93 16.70 -3.19
N ARG A 108 -0.89 17.02 -4.48
CA ARG A 108 -0.96 15.98 -5.52
C ARG A 108 0.20 15.00 -5.37
N ILE A 109 -0.06 13.72 -5.63
CA ILE A 109 1.01 12.73 -5.77
C ILE A 109 1.90 13.19 -6.95
N PRO A 110 3.20 13.42 -6.72
CA PRO A 110 4.13 13.96 -7.73
C PRO A 110 4.52 12.89 -8.77
N GLU A 111 5.08 13.31 -9.90
CA GLU A 111 5.81 12.41 -10.79
C GLU A 111 7.21 12.15 -10.25
N PRO A 112 7.81 10.97 -10.50
CA PRO A 112 7.29 9.84 -11.28
C PRO A 112 6.37 8.89 -10.48
N TRP A 113 6.08 9.20 -9.21
CA TRP A 113 5.29 8.33 -8.32
C TRP A 113 3.90 8.05 -8.85
N ARG A 114 3.20 9.08 -9.35
CA ARG A 114 1.87 8.91 -9.92
C ARG A 114 1.90 7.89 -11.06
N SER A 115 2.73 8.12 -12.09
CA SER A 115 2.78 7.24 -13.26
C SER A 115 3.18 5.81 -12.89
N ALA A 116 4.16 5.64 -12.02
CA ALA A 116 4.62 4.31 -11.59
C ALA A 116 3.55 3.55 -10.79
N LEU A 117 2.81 4.24 -9.91
CA LEU A 117 1.71 3.63 -9.14
C LEU A 117 0.50 3.33 -10.04
N GLU A 118 0.20 4.18 -11.02
CA GLU A 118 -0.89 3.96 -11.98
C GLU A 118 -0.61 2.76 -12.90
N ALA A 119 0.65 2.56 -13.31
CA ALA A 119 1.06 1.42 -14.14
C ALA A 119 0.84 0.05 -13.46
N VAL A 120 0.84 0.00 -12.13
CA VAL A 120 0.61 -1.24 -11.35
C VAL A 120 -0.81 -1.34 -10.79
N ALA A 121 -1.61 -0.28 -10.91
CA ALA A 121 -3.00 -0.28 -10.50
C ALA A 121 -3.86 -1.09 -11.50
N PRO A 122 -4.91 -1.79 -11.04
CA PRO A 122 -5.84 -2.46 -11.94
C PRO A 122 -6.46 -1.43 -12.90
N GLY A 123 -6.32 -1.67 -14.21
CA GLY A 123 -6.79 -0.75 -15.27
C GLY A 123 -5.71 0.18 -15.85
N GLY A 124 -4.46 0.09 -15.41
CA GLY A 124 -3.32 0.86 -15.91
C GLY A 124 -2.79 0.45 -17.30
N ALA A 125 -3.67 0.43 -18.32
CA ALA A 125 -3.33 0.58 -19.75
C ALA A 125 -4.62 0.57 -20.61
N ALA A 126 -5.36 1.67 -20.63
CA ALA A 126 -6.35 1.95 -21.69
C ALA A 126 -6.49 3.48 -21.83
N GLY A 127 -5.49 4.10 -22.47
CA GLY A 127 -5.45 5.54 -22.64
C GLY A 127 -4.31 6.06 -23.53
N ALA A 128 -3.84 5.27 -24.49
CA ALA A 128 -3.09 5.81 -25.62
C ALA A 128 -4.08 6.08 -26.76
N GLY A 129 -4.83 7.19 -26.62
CA GLY A 129 -5.65 7.71 -27.70
C GLY A 129 -4.76 8.36 -28.75
N THR A 130 -4.56 7.66 -29.86
CA THR A 130 -4.24 8.26 -31.15
C THR A 130 -5.42 9.10 -31.63
N GLY A 131 -5.14 10.34 -32.06
CA GLY A 131 -6.07 11.21 -32.80
C GLY A 131 -5.86 12.66 -32.39
N GLY A 132 -5.53 13.61 -33.27
CA GLY A 132 -5.32 13.59 -34.71
C GLY A 132 -4.75 14.94 -35.15
#